data_AF-A0A286E723-F1
#
_entry.id   AF-A0A286E723-F1
#
_cell.length_a   1.000
_cell.length_b   1.000
_cell.length_c   1.000
_cell.angle_alpha   90.00
_cell.angle_beta   90.00
_cell.angle_gamma   90.00
#
_symmetry.space_group_name_H-M   'P 1'
#
loop_
_entity.id
_entity.type
_entity.pdbx_description
1 polymer ?
#
loop_
_entity_poly.entity_id
_entity_poly.type
_entity_poly.pdbx_seq_one_letter_code
_entity_poly.pdbx_strand_id
1 'polypeptide(L)'
;MKKIKEKLFSQPENSHALSPIQRKCFGFGSMVLGVLMCVITLSKTYSWQFTLTAIFLNVAFFANVAIFAFANHKLSEKQRRLMLMGGVILAILGNVFIQIIPKN
;
A
#
# COMPACT_ATOMS: atom_id res chain seq x y z
N MET A 1 -34.21 -18.79 -2.63
CA MET A 1 -32.72 -18.74 -2.59
C MET A 1 -32.04 -18.28 -3.89
N LYS A 2 -32.57 -18.57 -5.10
CA LYS A 2 -31.95 -18.09 -6.37
C LYS A 2 -31.85 -16.56 -6.50
N LYS A 3 -32.88 -15.81 -6.07
CA LYS A 3 -32.92 -14.34 -6.16
C LYS A 3 -31.87 -13.59 -5.31
N ILE A 4 -31.34 -14.21 -4.24
CA ILE A 4 -30.29 -13.58 -3.42
C ILE A 4 -28.94 -13.66 -4.13
N LYS A 5 -28.67 -14.77 -4.83
CA LYS A 5 -27.44 -14.94 -5.61
C LYS A 5 -27.35 -13.91 -6.74
N GLU A 6 -28.43 -13.71 -7.49
CA GLU A 6 -28.46 -12.70 -8.58
C GLU A 6 -28.18 -11.29 -8.07
N LYS A 7 -28.71 -10.91 -6.89
CA LYS A 7 -28.48 -9.59 -6.29
C LYS A 7 -27.06 -9.38 -5.76
N LEU A 8 -26.34 -10.47 -5.45
CA LEU A 8 -24.93 -10.46 -5.06
C LEU A 8 -23.99 -10.35 -6.27
N PHE A 9 -24.36 -10.98 -7.39
CA PHE A 9 -23.59 -10.92 -8.64
C PHE A 9 -23.94 -9.72 -9.53
N SER A 10 -25.03 -9.01 -9.24
CA SER A 10 -25.43 -7.79 -9.95
C SER A 10 -24.93 -6.52 -9.27
N GLN A 11 -24.00 -6.60 -8.29
CA GLN A 11 -23.33 -5.38 -7.86
C GLN A 11 -22.50 -4.87 -9.05
N PRO A 12 -22.69 -3.61 -9.46
CA PRO A 12 -21.90 -3.07 -10.56
C PRO A 12 -20.42 -3.22 -10.21
N GLU A 13 -19.61 -3.72 -11.14
CA GLU A 13 -18.13 -3.87 -11.06
C GLU A 13 -17.39 -2.60 -10.60
N ASN A 14 -18.10 -1.49 -10.46
CA ASN A 14 -17.62 -0.20 -9.96
C ASN A 14 -17.83 0.03 -8.44
N SER A 15 -18.41 -0.90 -7.68
CA SER A 15 -18.67 -0.71 -6.24
C SER A 15 -17.41 -0.58 -5.37
N HIS A 16 -16.24 -0.94 -5.90
CA HIS A 16 -14.94 -0.83 -5.22
C HIS A 16 -14.08 0.38 -5.63
N ALA A 17 -14.61 1.28 -6.48
CA ALA A 17 -13.89 2.49 -6.84
C ALA A 17 -13.98 3.52 -5.69
N LEU A 18 -12.82 3.92 -5.16
CA LEU A 18 -12.73 4.98 -4.15
C LEU A 18 -13.39 6.28 -4.64
N SER A 19 -14.10 6.99 -3.76
CA SER A 19 -14.65 8.30 -4.08
C SER A 19 -13.51 9.32 -4.33
N PRO A 20 -13.73 10.40 -5.10
CA PRO A 20 -12.68 11.38 -5.39
C PRO A 20 -12.00 11.97 -4.14
N ILE A 21 -12.78 12.17 -3.06
CA ILE A 21 -12.27 12.64 -1.77
C ILE A 21 -11.40 11.56 -1.13
N GLN A 22 -11.87 10.30 -1.09
CA GLN A 22 -11.10 9.19 -0.55
C GLN A 22 -9.78 8.99 -1.29
N ARG A 23 -9.75 9.15 -2.62
CA ARG A 23 -8.51 9.05 -3.42
C ARG A 23 -7.48 10.10 -2.99
N LYS A 24 -7.91 11.35 -2.82
CA LYS A 24 -7.01 12.42 -2.38
C LYS A 24 -6.53 12.16 -0.95
N CYS A 25 -7.42 11.83 -0.02
CA CYS A 25 -7.04 11.56 1.36
C CYS A 25 -6.10 10.35 1.49
N PHE A 26 -6.40 9.23 0.83
CA PHE A 26 -5.52 8.05 0.85
C PHE A 26 -4.21 8.29 0.11
N GLY A 27 -4.26 8.94 -1.05
CA GLY A 27 -3.07 9.23 -1.85
C GLY A 27 -2.10 10.17 -1.12
N PHE A 28 -2.56 11.34 -0.71
CA PHE A 28 -1.71 12.29 0.03
C PHE A 28 -1.38 11.79 1.44
N GLY A 29 -2.35 11.18 2.13
CA GLY A 29 -2.14 10.63 3.46
C GLY A 29 -1.05 9.55 3.49
N SER A 30 -1.05 8.64 2.50
CA SER A 30 0.01 7.62 2.39
C SER A 30 1.38 8.24 2.07
N MET A 31 1.44 9.26 1.22
CA MET A 31 2.71 9.98 0.95
C MET A 31 3.25 10.66 2.21
N VAL A 32 2.41 11.41 2.94
CA VAL A 32 2.82 12.09 4.20
C VAL A 32 3.26 11.08 5.24
N LEU A 33 2.52 9.98 5.41
CA LEU A 33 2.87 8.92 6.33
C LEU A 33 4.19 8.24 5.94
N GLY A 34 4.45 8.06 4.65
CA GLY A 34 5.71 7.51 4.15
C GLY A 34 6.91 8.41 4.43
N VAL A 35 6.77 9.72 4.26
CA VAL A 35 7.82 10.68 4.64
C VAL A 35 8.09 10.64 6.14
N LEU A 36 7.04 10.64 6.97
CA LEU A 36 7.17 10.53 8.42
C LEU A 36 7.90 9.26 8.85
N MET A 37 7.55 8.11 8.27
CA MET A 37 8.24 6.85 8.55
C MET A 37 9.72 6.87 8.14
N CYS A 38 10.05 7.51 7.02
CA CYS A 38 11.45 7.68 6.61
C CYS A 38 12.23 8.56 7.60
N VAL A 39 11.64 9.68 8.06
CA VAL A 39 12.25 10.56 9.07
C VAL A 39 12.47 9.81 10.39
N ILE A 40 11.48 9.04 10.85
CA ILE A 40 11.59 8.22 12.07
C ILE A 40 12.69 7.16 11.93
N THR A 41 12.83 6.58 10.73
CA THR A 41 13.88 5.58 10.47
C THR A 41 15.27 6.22 10.51
N LEU A 42 15.41 7.42 9.92
CA LEU A 42 16.65 8.19 9.93
C LEU A 42 17.03 8.72 11.32
N SER A 43 16.05 9.00 12.19
CA SER A 43 16.32 9.50 13.54
C SER A 43 16.82 8.42 14.51
N LYS A 44 16.85 7.15 14.07
CA LYS A 44 17.35 6.04 14.89
C LYS A 44 18.79 5.71 14.53
N THR A 45 19.58 5.37 15.54
CA THR A 45 20.96 4.87 15.40
C THR A 45 20.97 3.41 14.97
N TYR A 46 20.53 3.16 13.73
CA TYR A 46 20.70 1.89 13.07
C TYR A 46 21.92 1.90 12.15
N SER A 47 22.40 0.71 11.78
CA SER A 47 23.40 0.58 10.71
C SER A 47 22.92 1.28 9.44
N TRP A 48 23.84 1.85 8.67
CA TRP A 48 23.49 2.57 7.44
C TRP A 48 22.78 1.68 6.43
N GLN A 49 23.21 0.42 6.33
CA GLN A 49 22.60 -0.60 5.45
C GLN A 49 21.15 -0.89 5.84
N PHE A 50 20.87 -1.03 7.14
CA PHE A 50 19.50 -1.22 7.64
C PHE A 50 18.63 0.02 7.35
N THR A 51 19.16 1.20 7.65
CA THR A 51 18.47 2.48 7.46
C THR A 51 18.06 2.70 6.00
N LEU A 52 19.01 2.54 5.06
CA LEU A 52 18.72 2.70 3.64
C LEU A 52 17.67 1.71 3.14
N THR A 53 17.77 0.45 3.54
CA THR A 53 16.84 -0.57 3.07
C THR A 53 15.44 -0.39 3.67
N ALA A 54 15.36 0.01 4.94
CA ALA A 54 14.09 0.35 5.60
C ALA A 54 13.43 1.59 4.97
N ILE A 55 14.21 2.60 4.57
CA ILE A 55 13.69 3.75 3.80
C ILE A 55 13.16 3.28 2.45
N PHE A 56 13.92 2.47 1.72
CA PHE A 56 13.50 1.97 0.41
C PHE A 56 12.19 1.16 0.48
N LEU A 57 12.07 0.29 1.49
CA LEU A 57 10.84 -0.49 1.73
C LEU A 57 9.65 0.39 2.10
N ASN A 58 9.84 1.39 2.96
CA ASN A 58 8.78 2.36 3.30
C ASN A 58 8.34 3.13 2.05
N VAL A 59 9.29 3.70 1.29
CA VAL A 59 8.99 4.43 0.05
C VAL A 59 8.25 3.54 -0.94
N ALA A 60 8.72 2.31 -1.18
CA ALA A 60 8.07 1.38 -2.09
C ALA A 60 6.64 1.03 -1.65
N PHE A 61 6.43 0.77 -0.35
CA PHE A 61 5.12 0.46 0.20
C PHE A 61 4.15 1.63 0.06
N PHE A 62 4.53 2.82 0.54
CA PHE A 62 3.66 3.99 0.51
C PHE A 62 3.44 4.53 -0.91
N ALA A 63 4.44 4.41 -1.81
CA ALA A 63 4.25 4.70 -3.22
C ALA A 63 3.23 3.75 -3.86
N ASN A 64 3.28 2.45 -3.55
CA ASN A 64 2.28 1.51 -4.07
C ASN A 64 0.86 1.85 -3.57
N VAL A 65 0.70 2.20 -2.30
CA VAL A 65 -0.60 2.63 -1.75
C VAL A 65 -1.08 3.92 -2.41
N ALA A 66 -0.20 4.90 -2.62
CA ALA A 66 -0.55 6.15 -3.27
C ALA A 66 -0.94 5.93 -4.75
N ILE A 67 -0.17 5.14 -5.49
CA ILE A 67 -0.47 4.77 -6.88
C ILE A 67 -1.80 4.04 -6.93
N PHE A 68 -2.05 3.07 -6.05
CA PHE A 68 -3.33 2.38 -5.97
C PHE A 68 -4.46 3.39 -5.73
N ALA A 69 -4.33 4.30 -4.76
CA ALA A 69 -5.37 5.28 -4.44
C ALA A 69 -5.70 6.21 -5.63
N PHE A 70 -4.68 6.74 -6.31
CA PHE A 70 -4.90 7.65 -7.45
C PHE A 70 -5.33 6.92 -8.72
N ALA A 71 -4.73 5.77 -9.03
CA ALA A 71 -5.00 5.01 -10.24
C ALA A 71 -6.24 4.12 -10.14
N ASN A 72 -6.79 3.87 -8.93
CA ASN A 72 -7.89 2.91 -8.69
C ASN A 72 -9.03 2.97 -9.73
N HIS A 73 -9.38 4.18 -10.16
CA HIS A 73 -10.47 4.44 -11.10
C HIS A 73 -10.18 4.11 -12.57
N LYS A 74 -8.91 3.95 -12.94
CA LYS A 74 -8.46 3.55 -14.28
C LYS A 74 -8.03 2.09 -14.33
N LEU A 75 -7.90 1.43 -13.18
CA LEU A 75 -7.41 0.06 -13.09
C LEU A 75 -8.56 -0.94 -13.27
N SER A 76 -8.27 -1.97 -14.07
CA SER A 76 -9.09 -3.20 -14.11
C SER A 76 -9.03 -3.96 -12.79
N GLU A 77 -10.01 -4.82 -12.54
CA GLU A 77 -10.07 -5.65 -11.32
C GLU A 77 -8.81 -6.52 -11.12
N LYS A 78 -8.25 -7.08 -12.21
CA LYS A 78 -6.99 -7.83 -12.17
C LYS A 78 -5.82 -6.94 -11.72
N GLN A 79 -5.73 -5.70 -12.22
CA GLN A 79 -4.67 -4.77 -11.83
C GLN A 79 -4.84 -4.28 -10.39
N ARG A 80 -6.07 -4.03 -9.93
CA ARG A 80 -6.35 -3.70 -8.53
C ARG A 80 -5.87 -4.80 -7.58
N ARG A 81 -6.21 -6.05 -7.89
CA ARG A 81 -5.73 -7.21 -7.11
C ARG A 81 -4.21 -7.33 -7.14
N LEU A 82 -3.58 -7.12 -8.29
CA LEU A 82 -2.13 -7.17 -8.41
C LEU A 82 -1.45 -6.11 -7.54
N MET A 83 -1.96 -4.88 -7.53
CA MET A 83 -1.43 -3.80 -6.67
C MET A 83 -1.62 -4.09 -5.19
N LEU A 84 -2.80 -4.59 -4.80
CA LEU A 84 -3.07 -5.02 -3.43
C LEU A 84 -2.13 -6.16 -2.99
N MET A 85 -1.95 -7.18 -3.83
CA MET A 85 -1.00 -8.26 -3.57
C MET A 85 0.43 -7.75 -3.48
N GLY A 86 0.84 -6.84 -4.37
CA GLY A 86 2.15 -6.18 -4.30
C GLY A 86 2.35 -5.44 -2.98
N GLY A 87 1.31 -4.79 -2.46
CA GLY A 87 1.35 -4.11 -1.15
C GLY A 87 1.53 -5.09 0.01
N VAL A 88 0.80 -6.21 -0.02
CA VAL A 88 0.94 -7.29 0.98
C VAL A 88 2.35 -7.90 0.93
N ILE A 89 2.88 -8.17 -0.26
CA ILE A 89 4.24 -8.70 -0.43
C ILE A 89 5.27 -7.73 0.14
N LEU A 90 5.15 -6.43 -0.16
CA LEU A 90 6.05 -5.40 0.39
C LEU A 90 5.96 -5.32 1.93
N ALA A 91 4.76 -5.45 2.50
CA ALA A 91 4.58 -5.48 3.95
C ALA A 91 5.24 -6.72 4.60
N ILE A 92 5.09 -7.90 3.97
CA ILE A 92 5.72 -9.14 4.43
C ILE A 92 7.24 -9.03 4.33
N LEU A 93 7.77 -8.59 3.19
CA LEU A 93 9.20 -8.39 2.98
C LEU A 93 9.76 -7.40 4.00
N GLY A 94 9.06 -6.30 4.26
CA GLY A 94 9.44 -5.33 5.28
C GLY A 94 9.48 -5.94 6.68
N ASN A 95 8.51 -6.79 7.03
CA ASN A 95 8.48 -7.45 8.33
C ASN A 95 9.61 -8.47 8.49
N VAL A 96 9.83 -9.33 7.48
CA VAL A 96 10.93 -10.30 7.45
C VAL A 96 12.28 -9.60 7.53
N PHE A 97 12.44 -8.49 6.81
CA PHE A 97 13.65 -7.66 6.85
C PHE A 97 13.95 -7.14 8.27
N ILE A 98 12.94 -6.62 8.98
CA ILE A 98 13.07 -6.12 10.35
C ILE A 98 13.50 -7.22 11.34
N GLN A 99 13.19 -8.48 11.05
CA GLN A 99 13.54 -9.63 11.90
C GLN A 99 14.92 -10.20 11.61
N ILE A 100 15.36 -10.20 10.34
CA ILE A 100 16.59 -10.89 9.91
C ILE A 100 17.80 -9.96 9.90
N ILE A 101 17.65 -8.69 9.51
CA ILE A 101 18.81 -7.83 9.28
C ILE A 101 19.29 -7.23 10.63
N PRO A 102 20.59 -7.35 10.94
CA PRO A 102 21.16 -6.73 12.13
C PRO A 102 20.96 -5.22 12.09
N LYS A 103 20.34 -4.72 13.16
CA LYS A 103 19.96 -3.31 13.30
C LYS A 103 21.15 -2.43 13.69
N ASN A 104 22.23 -3.03 14.17
CA ASN A 104 23.45 -2.37 14.64
C ASN A 104 24.63 -2.76 13.74
#